data_AF-A0A843GA85-F1
#
_entry.id   AF-A0A843GA85-F1
#
_cell.length_a   1.000
_cell.length_b   1.000
_cell.length_c   1.000
_cell.angle_alpha   90.00
_cell.angle_beta   90.00
_cell.angle_gamma   90.00
#
_symmetry.space_group_name_H-M   'P 1'
#
loop_
_entity.id
_entity.type
_entity.pdbx_description
1 polymer ?
#
loop_
_entity_poly.entity_id
_entity_poly.type
_entity_poly.pdbx_seq_one_letter_code
_entity_poly.pdbx_strand_id
1 'polypeptide(L)'
;RDEIPHSWDIQTNIVSRTASDALINKTGICWAKSCLLAALLRANGIPSGISYQLLTIAEDDSLGHIVHALNTVYIEDSNKWIRLDARGNVGNVSDDFSLEKDYMAFSPRSEFGEIDYNDNNPDLDERLVNKLEETENLMEMKIDFEF
;
A
#
# COMPACT_ATOMS: atom_id res chain seq x y z
N ARG A 1 -5.18 10.06 -5.58
CA ARG A 1 -4.36 8.82 -5.70
C ARG A 1 -3.34 8.97 -6.82
N ASP A 2 -3.78 9.15 -8.06
CA ASP A 2 -2.89 9.15 -9.24
C ASP A 2 -2.09 10.45 -9.40
N GLU A 3 -2.50 11.53 -8.73
CA GLU A 3 -1.77 12.80 -8.66
C GLU A 3 -0.65 12.82 -7.61
N ILE A 4 -0.55 11.78 -6.78
CA ILE A 4 0.54 11.59 -5.80
C ILE A 4 1.37 10.42 -6.31
N PRO A 5 2.48 10.62 -7.03
CA PRO A 5 3.28 9.51 -7.54
C PRO A 5 3.77 8.57 -6.44
N HIS A 6 3.98 7.32 -6.81
CA HIS A 6 4.65 6.36 -5.94
C HIS A 6 6.16 6.65 -5.94
N SER A 7 6.79 6.75 -4.76
CA SER A 7 8.20 7.18 -4.66
C SER A 7 9.17 6.28 -5.43
N TRP A 8 8.89 4.97 -5.48
CA TRP A 8 9.69 4.01 -6.26
C TRP A 8 9.62 4.30 -7.77
N ASP A 9 8.45 4.68 -8.28
CA ASP A 9 8.20 4.83 -9.71
C ASP A 9 8.92 6.07 -10.27
N ILE A 10 8.98 7.13 -9.47
CA ILE A 10 9.66 8.39 -9.84
C ILE A 10 11.11 8.48 -9.36
N GLN A 11 11.62 7.43 -8.72
CA GLN A 11 13.00 7.34 -8.25
C GLN A 11 13.44 8.52 -7.37
N THR A 12 12.55 8.98 -6.48
CA THR A 12 12.84 10.13 -5.59
C THR A 12 13.56 9.70 -4.32
N ASN A 13 14.46 10.56 -3.82
CA ASN A 13 15.13 10.39 -2.53
C ASN A 13 14.27 10.86 -1.34
N ILE A 14 13.06 11.36 -1.59
CA ILE A 14 12.15 11.79 -0.53
C ILE A 14 11.51 10.56 0.14
N VAL A 15 11.79 10.39 1.43
CA VAL A 15 11.19 9.35 2.27
C VAL A 15 10.01 9.94 3.05
N SER A 16 8.79 9.72 2.54
CA SER A 16 7.56 10.04 3.27
C SER A 16 7.26 8.92 4.28
N ARG A 17 7.35 9.24 5.58
CA ARG A 17 7.25 8.25 6.67
C ARG A 17 5.85 8.19 7.25
N THR A 18 5.13 9.30 7.19
CA THR A 18 3.77 9.43 7.72
C THR A 18 2.75 9.75 6.63
N ALA A 19 1.46 9.64 6.98
CA ALA A 19 0.36 10.13 6.14
C ALA A 19 0.53 11.61 5.78
N SER A 20 0.90 12.45 6.76
CA SER A 20 1.13 13.88 6.56
C SER A 20 2.31 14.15 5.64
N ASP A 21 3.40 13.38 5.74
CA ASP A 21 4.53 13.51 4.81
C ASP A 21 4.10 13.19 3.38
N ALA A 22 3.34 12.11 3.18
CA ALA A 22 2.86 11.74 1.85
C ALA A 22 2.02 12.85 1.22
N LEU A 23 1.21 13.55 2.03
CA LEU A 23 0.41 14.70 1.60
C LEU A 23 1.27 15.92 1.28
N ILE A 24 2.20 16.29 2.16
CA ILE A 24 3.06 17.48 2.02
C ILE A 24 4.05 17.31 0.86
N ASN A 25 4.74 16.18 0.81
CA ASN A 25 5.75 15.88 -0.20
C ASN A 25 5.14 15.51 -1.55
N LYS A 26 3.83 15.21 -1.58
CA LYS A 26 3.10 14.73 -2.76
C LYS A 26 3.74 13.47 -3.38
N THR A 27 4.33 12.61 -2.54
CA THR A 27 4.88 11.32 -2.93
C THR A 27 4.96 10.41 -1.72
N GLY A 28 4.93 9.10 -1.92
CA GLY A 28 5.17 8.12 -0.87
C GLY A 28 5.14 6.71 -1.43
N ILE A 29 5.64 5.73 -0.68
CA ILE A 29 5.42 4.32 -0.99
C ILE A 29 4.02 3.88 -0.55
N CYS A 30 3.60 2.67 -0.93
CA CYS A 30 2.28 2.13 -0.59
C CYS A 30 1.95 2.24 0.90
N TRP A 31 2.92 2.10 1.81
CA TRP A 31 2.69 2.21 3.26
C TRP A 31 2.17 3.60 3.67
N ALA A 32 2.93 4.65 3.36
CA ALA A 32 2.58 6.03 3.72
C ALA A 32 1.33 6.50 2.96
N LYS A 33 1.16 6.06 1.70
CA LYS A 33 -0.02 6.38 0.89
C LYS A 33 -1.29 5.70 1.42
N SER A 34 -1.20 4.45 1.86
CA SER A 34 -2.33 3.74 2.48
C SER A 34 -2.69 4.33 3.84
N CYS A 35 -1.69 4.78 4.62
CA CYS A 35 -1.95 5.57 5.84
C CYS A 35 -2.69 6.88 5.52
N LEU A 36 -2.27 7.60 4.48
CA LEU A 36 -2.94 8.84 4.05
C LEU A 36 -4.39 8.59 3.62
N LEU A 37 -4.65 7.56 2.81
CA LEU A 37 -6.01 7.23 2.40
C LEU A 37 -6.88 6.86 3.61
N ALA A 38 -6.37 6.03 4.52
CA ALA A 38 -7.09 5.67 5.75
C ALA A 38 -7.41 6.92 6.61
N ALA A 39 -6.45 7.82 6.79
CA ALA A 39 -6.67 9.06 7.53
C ALA A 39 -7.75 9.93 6.91
N LEU A 40 -7.74 10.09 5.57
CA LEU A 40 -8.75 10.87 4.85
C LEU A 40 -10.15 10.24 4.95
N LEU A 41 -10.26 8.92 4.83
CA LEU A 41 -11.53 8.19 4.97
C LEU A 41 -12.10 8.33 6.38
N ARG A 42 -11.27 8.07 7.40
CA ARG A 42 -11.67 8.17 8.82
C ARG A 42 -12.08 9.59 9.19
N ALA A 43 -11.39 10.60 8.66
CA ALA A 43 -11.76 12.01 8.85
C ALA A 43 -13.17 12.34 8.30
N ASN A 44 -13.66 11.56 7.34
CA ASN A 44 -15.01 11.66 6.78
C ASN A 44 -15.99 10.63 7.38
N GLY A 45 -15.63 9.98 8.48
CA GLY A 45 -16.49 9.00 9.17
C GLY A 45 -16.59 7.65 8.47
N ILE A 46 -15.77 7.38 7.44
CA ILE A 46 -15.78 6.10 6.73
C ILE A 46 -14.80 5.15 7.45
N PRO A 47 -15.26 4.00 7.98
CA PRO A 47 -14.36 3.03 8.59
C PRO A 47 -13.40 2.46 7.55
N SER A 48 -12.12 2.48 7.88
CA SER A 48 -11.08 1.97 7.00
C SER A 48 -9.95 1.34 7.81
N GLY A 49 -9.25 0.38 7.20
CA GLY A 49 -8.07 -0.28 7.76
C GLY A 49 -6.96 -0.42 6.73
N ILE A 50 -5.97 -1.22 7.08
CA ILE A 50 -4.82 -1.59 6.25
C ILE A 50 -4.79 -3.10 6.08
N SER A 51 -4.58 -3.55 4.85
CA SER A 51 -4.38 -4.96 4.50
C SER A 51 -3.05 -5.15 3.80
N TYR A 52 -2.49 -6.36 3.83
CA TYR A 52 -1.18 -6.64 3.26
C TYR A 52 -1.21 -7.68 2.15
N GLN A 53 -0.25 -7.55 1.25
CA GLN A 53 0.18 -8.61 0.35
C GLN A 53 1.69 -8.80 0.49
N LEU A 54 2.16 -10.04 0.35
CA LEU A 54 3.56 -10.37 0.13
C LEU A 54 3.76 -10.58 -1.37
N LEU A 55 4.55 -9.72 -2.02
CA LEU A 55 4.75 -9.74 -3.47
C LEU A 55 6.24 -9.87 -3.78
N THR A 56 6.61 -10.47 -4.91
CA THR A 56 8.02 -10.43 -5.35
C THR A 56 8.40 -9.04 -5.85
N ILE A 57 9.67 -8.68 -5.70
CA ILE A 57 10.22 -7.38 -6.15
C ILE A 57 10.38 -7.35 -7.69
N ALA A 58 10.65 -8.51 -8.29
CA ALA A 58 10.84 -8.67 -9.73
C ALA A 58 9.67 -9.42 -10.39
N GLU A 59 9.77 -9.66 -11.69
CA GLU A 59 8.82 -10.55 -12.38
C GLU A 59 8.97 -12.03 -11.95
N ASP A 60 10.01 -12.35 -11.18
CA ASP A 60 10.32 -13.66 -10.59
C ASP A 60 10.75 -13.52 -9.11
N ASP A 61 11.15 -14.64 -8.50
CA ASP A 61 11.60 -14.71 -7.09
C ASP A 61 13.07 -14.30 -6.88
N SER A 62 13.77 -13.82 -7.91
CA SER A 62 15.23 -13.60 -7.88
C SER A 62 15.69 -12.48 -6.94
N LEU A 63 14.80 -11.52 -6.64
CA LEU A 63 15.08 -10.38 -5.77
C LEU A 63 14.38 -10.47 -4.40
N GLY A 64 13.69 -11.58 -4.12
CA GLY A 64 12.91 -11.76 -2.90
C GLY A 64 11.59 -11.00 -2.90
N HIS A 65 11.04 -10.78 -1.70
CA HIS A 65 9.68 -10.27 -1.50
C HIS A 65 9.65 -8.90 -0.82
N ILE A 66 8.54 -8.20 -1.00
CA ILE A 66 8.18 -6.94 -0.35
C ILE A 66 6.75 -7.03 0.19
N VAL A 67 6.51 -6.32 1.28
CA VAL A 67 5.17 -6.12 1.82
C VAL A 67 4.52 -4.94 1.12
N HIS A 68 3.41 -5.20 0.45
CA HIS A 68 2.57 -4.19 -0.17
C HIS A 68 1.36 -3.90 0.72
N ALA A 69 1.09 -2.61 0.97
CA ALA A 69 -0.01 -2.19 1.83
C ALA A 69 -1.19 -1.65 1.01
N LEU A 70 -2.37 -2.20 1.27
CA LEU A 70 -3.66 -1.82 0.71
C LEU A 70 -4.54 -1.20 1.79
N ASN A 71 -5.68 -0.64 1.41
CA ASN A 71 -6.71 -0.18 2.33
C ASN A 71 -7.92 -1.10 2.29
N THR A 72 -8.50 -1.40 3.44
CA THR A 72 -9.86 -1.92 3.57
C THR A 72 -10.80 -0.73 3.81
N VAL A 73 -11.97 -0.72 3.19
CA VAL A 73 -12.97 0.35 3.34
C VAL A 73 -14.34 -0.27 3.54
N TYR A 74 -15.04 0.15 4.59
CA TYR A 74 -16.38 -0.34 4.88
C TYR A 74 -17.43 0.52 4.17
N ILE A 75 -18.28 -0.13 3.38
CA ILE A 75 -19.39 0.48 2.64
C ILE A 75 -20.69 0.14 3.37
N GLU A 76 -21.17 1.10 4.16
CA GLU A 76 -22.33 0.94 5.05
C GLU A 76 -23.61 0.51 4.31
N ASP A 77 -23.93 1.17 3.19
CA ASP A 77 -25.14 0.90 2.38
C ASP A 77 -25.28 -0.56 1.93
N SER A 78 -24.14 -1.25 1.80
CA SER A 78 -24.07 -2.64 1.35
C SER A 78 -23.51 -3.59 2.41
N ASN A 79 -23.22 -3.09 3.61
CA ASN A 79 -22.63 -3.84 4.72
C ASN A 79 -21.43 -4.71 4.30
N LYS A 80 -20.50 -4.14 3.51
CA LYS A 80 -19.36 -4.89 2.95
C LYS A 80 -18.05 -4.14 3.12
N TRP A 81 -16.97 -4.90 3.27
CA TRP A 81 -15.62 -4.39 3.13
C TRP A 81 -15.17 -4.57 1.68
N ILE A 82 -14.56 -3.52 1.13
CA ILE A 82 -13.86 -3.56 -0.16
C ILE A 82 -12.39 -3.23 0.06
N ARG A 83 -11.51 -3.68 -0.83
CA ARG A 83 -10.09 -3.31 -0.79
C ARG A 83 -9.72 -2.35 -1.91
N LEU A 84 -8.95 -1.32 -1.54
CA LEU A 84 -8.46 -0.28 -2.42
C LEU A 84 -6.95 -0.16 -2.31
N ASP A 85 -6.28 -0.11 -3.46
CA ASP A 85 -4.86 0.16 -3.52
C ASP A 85 -4.55 1.67 -3.64
N ALA A 86 -4.08 2.28 -2.55
CA ALA A 86 -3.69 3.70 -2.53
C ALA A 86 -2.42 3.97 -3.34
N ARG A 87 -1.61 2.96 -3.66
CA ARG A 87 -0.40 3.09 -4.49
C ARG A 87 -0.71 3.73 -5.83
N GLY A 88 -1.84 3.37 -6.42
CA GLY A 88 -2.31 3.83 -7.73
C GLY A 88 -1.75 3.04 -8.90
N ASN A 89 -2.19 3.45 -10.09
CA ASN A 89 -1.92 2.78 -11.36
C ASN A 89 -0.41 2.58 -11.63
N VAL A 90 -0.06 1.45 -12.28
CA VAL A 90 1.31 1.11 -12.69
C VAL A 90 1.36 0.78 -14.16
N GLY A 91 2.16 1.52 -14.94
CA GLY A 91 2.28 1.25 -16.37
C GLY A 91 0.90 1.23 -17.05
N ASN A 92 0.51 0.07 -17.58
CA ASN A 92 -0.79 -0.14 -18.22
C ASN A 92 -1.89 -0.67 -17.27
N VAL A 93 -1.57 -0.91 -15.99
CA VAL A 93 -2.54 -1.31 -14.97
C VAL A 93 -3.33 -0.08 -14.57
N SER A 94 -4.50 0.08 -15.19
CA SER A 94 -5.50 1.07 -14.85
C SER A 94 -6.83 0.37 -14.69
N ASP A 95 -7.33 0.32 -13.46
CA ASP A 95 -8.68 -0.12 -13.16
C ASP A 95 -9.44 1.05 -12.50
N ASP A 96 -10.71 1.19 -12.85
CA ASP A 96 -11.56 2.19 -12.22
C ASP A 96 -12.07 1.67 -10.87
N PHE A 97 -12.30 2.60 -9.95
CA PHE A 97 -12.92 2.29 -8.66
C PHE A 97 -14.25 1.54 -8.87
N SER A 98 -14.46 0.47 -8.10
CA SER A 98 -15.69 -0.31 -8.11
C SER A 98 -16.10 -0.64 -6.69
N LEU A 99 -17.41 -0.61 -6.44
CA LEU A 99 -17.97 -1.14 -5.19
C LEU A 99 -18.08 -2.66 -5.23
N GLU A 100 -18.07 -3.29 -6.40
CA GLU A 100 -18.35 -4.73 -6.55
C GLU A 100 -17.09 -5.60 -6.60
N LYS A 101 -15.93 -5.01 -6.85
CA LYS A 101 -14.65 -5.73 -6.91
C LYS A 101 -13.56 -4.97 -6.16
N ASP A 102 -12.62 -5.72 -5.61
CA ASP A 102 -11.39 -5.14 -5.09
C ASP A 102 -10.61 -4.46 -6.21
N TYR A 103 -9.97 -3.36 -5.87
CA TYR A 103 -9.08 -2.62 -6.74
C TYR A 103 -7.63 -2.80 -6.26
N MET A 104 -6.86 -3.61 -6.99
CA MET A 104 -5.48 -3.98 -6.65
C MET A 104 -4.57 -3.80 -7.88
N ALA A 105 -3.41 -3.18 -7.70
CA ALA A 105 -2.44 -3.04 -8.79
C ALA A 105 -1.76 -4.37 -9.14
N PHE A 106 -1.71 -5.31 -8.19
CA PHE A 106 -1.02 -6.59 -8.33
C PHE A 106 -1.92 -7.73 -7.85
N SER A 107 -1.92 -8.82 -8.62
CA SER A 107 -2.54 -10.09 -8.23
C SER A 107 -1.44 -11.05 -7.77
N PRO A 108 -1.47 -11.54 -6.53
CA PRO A 108 -0.45 -12.46 -6.02
C PRO A 108 -0.34 -13.75 -6.84
N ARG A 109 0.90 -14.12 -7.15
CA ARG A 109 1.32 -15.32 -7.90
C ARG A 109 1.85 -16.38 -6.95
N SER A 110 1.04 -17.40 -6.69
CA SER A 110 1.36 -18.44 -5.72
C SER A 110 2.58 -19.28 -6.11
N GLU A 111 2.90 -19.36 -7.40
CA GLU A 111 4.11 -20.01 -7.90
C GLU A 111 5.42 -19.36 -7.42
N PHE A 112 5.38 -18.08 -7.03
CA PHE A 112 6.50 -17.35 -6.45
C PHE A 112 6.38 -17.14 -4.94
N GLY A 113 5.45 -17.86 -4.28
CA GLY A 113 5.21 -17.71 -2.84
C GLY A 113 4.60 -16.37 -2.46
N GLU A 114 4.00 -15.63 -3.40
CA GLU A 114 3.26 -14.41 -3.09
C GLU A 114 1.95 -14.73 -2.35
N ILE A 115 1.57 -13.88 -1.40
CA ILE A 115 0.44 -14.12 -0.50
C ILE A 115 -0.47 -12.88 -0.48
N ASP A 116 -1.77 -13.12 -0.56
CA ASP A 116 -2.78 -12.13 -0.17
C ASP A 116 -3.26 -12.45 1.26
N TYR A 117 -2.92 -11.61 2.25
CA TYR A 117 -3.25 -11.90 3.64
C TYR A 117 -4.75 -11.74 3.95
N ASN A 118 -5.51 -11.01 3.11
CA ASN A 118 -6.95 -10.79 3.29
C ASN A 118 -7.34 -10.32 4.70
N ASP A 119 -6.46 -9.53 5.33
CA ASP A 119 -6.59 -9.02 6.69
C ASP A 119 -7.20 -7.61 6.74
N ASN A 120 -7.47 -7.14 7.95
CA ASN A 120 -8.04 -5.80 8.18
C ASN A 120 -7.49 -5.24 9.50
N ASN A 121 -6.36 -4.57 9.42
CA ASN A 121 -5.67 -4.00 10.56
C ASN A 121 -6.08 -2.55 10.79
N PRO A 122 -6.19 -2.10 12.05
CA PRO A 122 -6.55 -0.73 12.35
C PRO A 122 -5.48 0.27 11.90
N ASP A 123 -4.19 -0.10 11.86
CA ASP A 123 -3.11 0.81 11.48
C ASP A 123 -1.99 0.04 10.75
N LEU A 124 -0.99 0.78 10.25
CA LEU A 124 0.21 0.18 9.67
C LEU A 124 0.98 -0.60 10.75
N ASP A 125 1.49 -1.77 10.38
CA ASP A 125 2.27 -2.63 11.28
C ASP A 125 3.50 -1.88 11.81
N GLU A 126 3.73 -1.95 13.12
CA GLU A 126 4.79 -1.21 13.80
C GLU A 126 6.18 -1.50 13.22
N ARG A 127 6.41 -2.72 12.70
CA ARG A 127 7.67 -3.10 12.07
C ARG A 127 7.92 -2.29 10.81
N LEU A 128 6.87 -2.01 10.03
CA LEU A 128 6.94 -1.18 8.81
C LEU A 128 7.12 0.30 9.16
N VAL A 129 6.47 0.77 10.23
CA VAL A 129 6.65 2.13 10.76
C VAL A 129 8.11 2.34 11.16
N ASN A 130 8.64 1.48 12.03
CA ASN A 130 10.04 1.54 12.49
C ASN A 130 11.01 1.46 11.31
N LYS A 131 10.73 0.59 10.33
CA LYS A 131 11.55 0.49 9.12
C LYS A 131 11.59 1.79 8.32
N LEU A 132 10.46 2.47 8.14
CA LEU A 132 10.41 3.76 7.46
C LEU A 132 11.16 4.86 8.22
N GLU A 133 11.09 4.85 9.56
CA GLU A 133 11.81 5.79 10.40
C GLU A 133 13.33 5.70 10.19
N GLU A 134 13.86 4.49 10.13
CA GLU A 134 15.28 4.20 9.92
C GLU A 134 15.74 4.35 8.46
N THR A 135 14.80 4.45 7.50
CA THR A 135 15.14 4.48 6.08
C THR A 135 15.57 5.87 5.64
N GLU A 136 16.81 5.99 5.15
CA GLU A 136 17.33 7.21 4.52
C GLU A 136 17.13 7.19 3.00
N ASN A 137 17.23 6.01 2.38
CA ASN A 137 17.06 5.79 0.94
C ASN A 137 16.09 4.62 0.69
N LEU A 138 14.94 4.92 0.09
CA LEU A 138 13.92 3.92 -0.23
C LEU A 138 14.43 2.83 -1.19
N MET A 139 15.36 3.15 -2.09
CA MET A 139 15.90 2.19 -3.07
C MET A 139 16.84 1.16 -2.46
N GLU A 140 17.35 1.45 -1.27
CA GLU A 140 18.23 0.57 -0.50
C GLU A 140 17.50 -0.08 0.67
N MET A 141 16.19 0.19 0.83
CA MET A 141 15.38 -0.35 1.90
C MET A 141 15.20 -1.86 1.73
N LYS A 142 15.72 -2.62 2.70
CA LYS A 142 15.52 -4.07 2.81
C LYS A 142 14.51 -4.40 3.89
N ILE A 143 13.64 -5.35 3.60
CA ILE A 143 12.56 -5.78 4.49
C ILE A 143 12.80 -7.26 4.78
N ASP A 144 13.15 -7.56 6.03
CA ASP A 144 13.46 -8.92 6.48
C ASP A 144 12.39 -9.41 7.47
N PHE A 145 11.13 -9.03 7.25
CA PHE A 145 10.01 -9.42 8.12
C PHE A 145 9.28 -10.63 7.54
N GLU A 146 9.00 -11.61 8.39
CA GLU A 146 7.97 -12.62 8.14
C GLU A 146 6.63 -12.06 8.65
N PHE A 147 5.62 -12.01 7.77
CA PHE A 147 4.23 -11.64 8.10
C PHE A 147 3.36 -12.89 8.13
#